data_AF-A0A1H2ZXK4-F1
#
_entry.id   AF-A0A1H2ZXK4-F1
#
_cell.length_a   1.000
_cell.length_b   1.000
_cell.length_c   1.000
_cell.angle_alpha   90.00
_cell.angle_beta   90.00
_cell.angle_gamma   90.00
#
_symmetry.space_group_name_H-M   'P 1'
#
loop_
_entity.id
_entity.type
_entity.pdbx_description
1 polymer ?
#
loop_
_entity_poly.entity_id
_entity_poly.type
_entity_poly.pdbx_seq_one_letter_code
_entity_poly.pdbx_strand_id
1 'polypeptide(L)'
;MQRLLDRLDQRLEKRFPEQRLFLKSDSATRYVRLRPLTQAVGIFSAVTFFAWGVLAASILLMDSIGSGNIRDQAAREQAYYETRLNDLAAERDARASETETAQSRFTYAMERISDMQSALLASEQRRIELETGIEVIQRTLRRTVDERDAARAHGAELARTLTDETGTARTGAEQAQDVAQTLDFLMSALDTATSERDNAALAADDARRQADHLALEVRLIQDRNTRIFAQLEEAIEMSVSPLERIFTNAGLSVDTILRQVRSGYQSQSAALQPISMSTSGSYDPDSDEARANRVLAGLDELNLYRVATERLPFARPVSGARQTSSFGVRRDPRTGASRQHNGVDWAAAQGTTITATSAGRVKFAGRQGGYGNLVIIEHDFGIETYYAHLHRINVSTGQRVSRGDKIGGMGTTGRSTGVHLHYEIRVGGTPLNPMTYIRAAQNVF
;
A
#
# COMPACT_ATOMS: atom_id res chain seq x y z
N MET A 1 49.78 81.75 -40.32
CA MET A 1 48.99 80.51 -40.21
C MET A 1 48.88 79.76 -41.54
N GLN A 2 48.56 80.42 -42.66
CA GLN A 2 48.45 79.79 -43.99
C GLN A 2 49.72 79.05 -44.46
N ARG A 3 50.92 79.65 -44.32
CA ARG A 3 52.19 79.00 -44.70
C ARG A 3 52.51 77.69 -43.95
N LEU A 4 51.97 77.49 -42.74
CA LEU A 4 52.14 76.26 -41.97
C LEU A 4 51.19 75.15 -42.46
N LEU A 5 49.96 75.54 -42.80
CA LEU A 5 48.95 74.64 -43.38
C LEU A 5 49.38 74.15 -44.76
N ASP A 6 49.93 75.03 -45.61
CA ASP A 6 50.39 74.64 -46.95
C ASP A 6 51.60 73.68 -46.91
N ARG A 7 52.51 73.84 -45.93
CA ARG A 7 53.63 72.90 -45.71
C ARG A 7 53.17 71.55 -45.19
N LEU A 8 52.11 71.52 -44.38
CA LEU A 8 51.48 70.29 -43.90
C LEU A 8 50.74 69.57 -45.04
N ASP A 9 50.01 70.31 -45.87
CA ASP A 9 49.35 69.76 -47.06
C ASP A 9 50.35 69.12 -48.02
N GLN A 10 51.48 69.77 -48.34
CA GLN A 10 52.53 69.21 -49.20
C GLN A 10 53.17 67.93 -48.64
N ARG A 11 53.34 67.82 -47.31
CA ARG A 11 53.88 66.60 -46.69
C ARG A 11 52.86 65.46 -46.67
N LEU A 12 51.58 65.78 -46.50
CA LEU A 12 50.49 64.81 -46.47
C LEU A 12 50.06 64.36 -47.86
N GLU A 13 50.28 65.16 -48.91
CA GLU A 13 49.94 64.87 -50.30
C GLU A 13 50.51 63.53 -50.80
N LYS A 14 51.68 63.12 -50.29
CA LYS A 14 52.31 61.83 -50.61
C LYS A 14 51.50 60.61 -50.13
N ARG A 15 50.68 60.75 -49.07
CA ARG A 15 49.83 59.69 -48.50
C ARG A 15 48.34 59.91 -48.75
N PHE A 16 47.90 61.17 -48.86
CA PHE A 16 46.52 61.58 -49.10
C PHE A 16 46.50 62.57 -50.27
N PRO A 17 46.55 62.09 -51.52
CA PRO A 17 46.53 62.98 -52.68
C PRO A 17 45.20 63.76 -52.74
N GLU A 18 45.22 64.94 -53.37
CA GLU A 18 44.00 65.73 -53.54
C GLU A 18 42.92 64.92 -54.28
N GLN A 19 41.77 64.72 -53.64
CA GLN A 19 40.64 64.04 -54.24
C GLN A 19 39.50 65.04 -54.49
N ARG A 20 38.82 64.87 -55.63
CA ARG A 20 37.66 65.68 -56.00
C ARG A 20 36.43 64.79 -55.89
N LEU A 21 35.60 65.07 -54.91
CA LEU A 21 34.32 64.42 -54.75
C LEU A 21 33.31 65.14 -55.65
N PHE A 22 32.81 64.44 -56.65
CA PHE A 22 31.78 64.98 -57.54
C PHE A 22 30.41 64.56 -57.00
N LEU A 23 29.64 65.53 -56.52
CA LEU A 23 28.27 65.34 -56.07
C LEU A 23 27.36 65.75 -57.23
N LYS A 24 26.69 64.76 -57.82
CA LYS A 24 25.75 64.96 -58.92
C LYS A 24 24.33 65.00 -58.34
N SER A 25 23.61 66.10 -58.54
CA SER A 25 22.16 66.15 -58.40
C SER A 25 21.51 66.32 -59.77
N ASP A 26 20.20 66.10 -59.86
CA ASP A 26 19.44 66.10 -61.13
C ASP A 26 19.55 67.41 -61.93
N SER A 27 19.92 68.53 -61.29
CA SER A 27 20.04 69.84 -61.93
C SER A 27 21.45 70.44 -61.94
N ALA A 28 22.43 69.85 -61.23
CA ALA A 28 23.82 70.35 -61.26
C ALA A 28 24.85 69.31 -60.76
N THR A 29 26.08 69.37 -61.29
CA THR A 29 27.23 68.65 -60.74
C THR A 29 28.13 69.65 -60.00
N ARG A 30 28.22 69.52 -58.68
CA ARG A 30 29.11 70.34 -57.84
C ARG A 30 30.27 69.46 -57.37
N TYR A 31 31.49 69.95 -57.51
CA TYR A 31 32.66 69.24 -56.97
C TYR A 31 33.15 69.92 -55.70
N VAL A 32 33.53 69.11 -54.72
CA VAL A 32 34.22 69.55 -53.51
C VAL A 32 35.65 69.04 -53.59
N ARG A 33 36.62 69.95 -53.47
CA ARG A 33 38.04 69.58 -53.42
C ARG A 33 38.41 69.26 -51.97
N LEU A 34 38.74 68.00 -51.71
CA LEU A 34 39.21 67.56 -50.40
C LEU A 34 40.72 67.71 -50.35
N ARG A 35 41.19 68.71 -49.60
CA ARG A 35 42.62 68.92 -49.36
C ARG A 35 43.20 67.79 -48.51
N PRO A 36 44.49 67.45 -48.63
CA PRO A 36 45.12 66.37 -47.87
C PRO A 36 44.86 66.46 -46.36
N LEU A 37 44.95 67.66 -45.77
CA LEU A 37 44.69 67.86 -44.35
C LEU A 37 43.22 67.62 -43.96
N THR A 38 42.25 67.97 -44.81
CA THR A 38 40.83 67.69 -44.55
C THR A 38 40.51 66.19 -44.61
N GLN A 39 41.17 65.44 -45.50
CA GLN A 39 41.04 63.99 -45.57
C GLN A 39 41.65 63.33 -44.33
N ALA A 40 42.83 63.77 -43.90
CA ALA A 40 43.49 63.24 -42.71
C ALA A 40 42.67 63.46 -41.43
N VAL A 41 42.10 64.65 -41.25
CA VAL A 41 41.22 64.94 -40.10
C VAL A 41 39.94 64.10 -40.15
N GLY A 42 39.34 63.93 -41.34
CA GLY A 42 38.15 63.11 -41.51
C GLY A 42 38.39 61.62 -41.22
N ILE A 43 39.53 61.07 -41.63
CA ILE A 43 39.91 59.69 -41.32
C ILE A 43 40.19 59.54 -39.83
N PHE A 44 40.91 60.48 -39.22
CA PHE A 44 41.21 60.43 -37.80
C PHE A 44 39.94 60.47 -36.93
N SER A 45 38.97 61.33 -37.27
CA SER A 45 37.69 61.38 -36.55
C SER A 45 36.87 60.10 -36.74
N ALA A 46 36.84 59.54 -37.95
CA ALA A 46 36.16 58.27 -38.23
C ALA A 46 36.78 57.10 -37.44
N VAL A 47 38.12 57.01 -37.41
CA VAL A 47 38.84 55.98 -36.65
C VAL A 47 38.59 56.14 -35.16
N THR A 48 38.61 57.36 -34.64
CA THR A 48 38.35 57.63 -33.21
C THR A 48 36.93 57.26 -32.82
N PHE A 49 35.93 57.61 -33.65
CA PHE A 49 34.54 57.24 -33.41
C PHE A 49 34.33 55.73 -33.44
N PHE A 50 34.95 55.04 -34.39
CA PHE A 50 34.89 53.58 -34.47
C PHE A 50 35.54 52.92 -33.26
N ALA A 51 36.73 53.38 -32.85
CA ALA A 51 37.42 52.90 -31.67
C ALA A 51 36.60 53.11 -30.39
N TRP A 52 35.94 54.26 -30.26
CA TRP A 52 35.01 54.54 -29.17
C TRP A 52 33.80 53.60 -29.19
N GLY A 53 33.21 53.36 -30.37
CA GLY A 53 32.10 52.43 -30.52
C GLY A 53 32.44 51.00 -30.10
N VAL A 54 33.65 50.52 -30.45
CA VAL A 54 34.15 49.21 -30.01
C VAL A 54 34.33 49.15 -28.50
N LEU A 55 34.90 50.19 -27.89
CA LEU A 55 35.07 50.27 -26.43
C LEU A 55 33.72 50.27 -25.70
N ALA A 56 32.78 51.08 -26.16
CA ALA A 56 31.43 51.15 -25.58
C ALA A 56 30.67 49.82 -25.72
N ALA A 57 30.74 49.19 -26.90
CA ALA A 57 30.13 47.87 -27.13
C ALA A 57 30.77 46.78 -26.25
N SER A 58 32.09 46.83 -26.04
CA SER A 58 32.78 45.89 -25.16
C SER A 58 32.35 46.04 -23.70
N ILE A 59 32.15 47.27 -23.21
CA ILE A 59 31.70 47.52 -21.84
C ILE A 59 30.28 46.98 -21.64
N LEU A 60 29.37 47.23 -22.60
CA LEU A 60 28.00 46.72 -22.54
C LEU A 60 27.93 45.19 -22.64
N LEU A 61 28.78 44.58 -23.49
CA LEU A 61 28.88 43.12 -23.56
C LEU A 61 29.44 42.51 -22.27
N MET A 62 30.39 43.17 -21.62
CA MET A 62 30.95 42.69 -20.36
C MET A 62 29.96 42.78 -19.20
N ASP A 63 29.06 43.77 -19.19
CA ASP A 63 28.01 43.91 -18.19
C ASP A 63 26.84 42.94 -18.43
N SER A 64 26.44 42.74 -19.70
CA SER A 64 25.39 41.77 -20.08
C SER A 64 25.78 40.30 -19.89
N ILE A 65 27.09 39.99 -19.90
CA ILE A 65 27.62 38.64 -19.69
C ILE A 65 28.21 38.48 -18.26
N GLY A 66 28.41 39.59 -17.54
CA GLY A 66 29.18 39.65 -16.29
C GLY A 66 28.37 39.40 -15.03
N SER A 67 28.53 38.21 -14.45
CA SER A 67 28.39 37.85 -13.02
C SER A 67 27.06 38.02 -12.27
N GLY A 68 26.18 38.97 -12.64
CA GLY A 68 24.87 39.15 -12.01
C GLY A 68 23.90 38.01 -12.37
N ASN A 69 23.77 37.74 -13.67
CA ASN A 69 22.75 36.80 -14.15
C ASN A 69 23.06 35.33 -13.79
N ILE A 70 24.34 34.93 -13.74
CA ILE A 70 24.73 33.55 -13.42
C ILE A 70 24.59 33.25 -11.92
N ARG A 71 24.95 34.20 -11.04
CA ARG A 71 24.76 34.03 -9.60
C ARG A 71 23.30 34.04 -9.21
N ASP A 72 22.52 34.94 -9.81
CA ASP A 72 21.07 35.00 -9.58
C ASP A 72 20.36 33.76 -10.15
N GLN A 73 20.81 33.25 -11.30
CA GLN A 73 20.28 32.00 -11.86
C GLN A 73 20.66 30.79 -10.99
N ALA A 74 21.91 30.70 -10.54
CA ALA A 74 22.35 29.64 -9.63
C ALA A 74 21.60 29.70 -8.29
N ALA A 75 21.33 30.89 -7.75
CA ALA A 75 20.54 31.07 -6.53
C ALA A 75 19.08 30.64 -6.72
N ARG A 76 18.45 30.95 -7.87
CA ARG A 76 17.10 30.47 -8.20
C ARG A 76 17.04 28.96 -8.39
N GLU A 77 18.02 28.39 -9.09
CA GLU A 77 18.13 26.94 -9.29
C GLU A 77 18.34 26.22 -7.96
N GLN A 78 19.17 26.77 -7.06
CA GLN A 78 19.37 26.25 -5.72
C GLN A 78 18.09 26.33 -4.88
N ALA A 79 17.40 27.48 -4.86
CA ALA A 79 16.15 27.64 -4.12
C ALA A 79 15.06 26.68 -4.61
N TYR A 80 14.96 26.46 -5.93
CA TYR A 80 14.06 25.46 -6.50
C TYR A 80 14.43 24.03 -6.06
N TYR A 81 15.73 23.71 -6.03
CA TYR A 81 16.21 22.40 -5.59
C TYR A 81 15.95 22.15 -4.10
N GLU A 82 16.18 23.16 -3.25
CA GLU A 82 15.89 23.12 -1.82
C GLU A 82 14.39 22.93 -1.56
N THR A 83 13.53 23.65 -2.29
CA THR A 83 12.08 23.49 -2.21
C THR A 83 11.67 22.07 -2.60
N ARG A 84 12.22 21.56 -3.71
CA ARG A 84 11.92 20.20 -4.18
C ARG A 84 12.38 19.12 -3.22
N LEU A 85 13.53 19.30 -2.56
CA LEU A 85 14.02 18.39 -1.52
C LEU A 85 13.09 18.40 -0.30
N ASN A 86 12.61 19.57 0.11
CA ASN A 86 11.65 19.69 1.22
C ASN A 86 10.32 19.01 0.90
N ASP A 87 9.79 19.19 -0.32
CA ASP A 87 8.57 18.51 -0.76
C ASP A 87 8.73 16.97 -0.74
N LEU A 88 9.87 16.47 -1.23
CA LEU A 88 10.18 15.04 -1.23
C LEU A 88 10.36 14.49 0.20
N ALA A 89 10.99 15.27 1.09
CA ALA A 89 11.12 14.91 2.49
C ALA A 89 9.75 14.83 3.17
N ALA A 90 8.88 15.81 2.93
CA ALA A 90 7.52 15.83 3.45
C ALA A 90 6.70 14.63 2.95
N GLU A 91 6.80 14.28 1.66
CA GLU A 91 6.11 13.11 1.09
C GLU A 91 6.64 11.79 1.68
N ARG A 92 7.96 11.66 1.85
CA ARG A 92 8.59 10.51 2.52
C ARG A 92 8.10 10.37 3.95
N ASP A 93 8.08 11.46 4.71
CA ASP A 93 7.69 11.45 6.12
C ASP A 93 6.19 11.15 6.26
N ALA A 94 5.35 11.65 5.36
CA ALA A 94 3.94 11.27 5.28
C ALA A 94 3.75 9.77 5.01
N ARG A 95 4.47 9.21 4.03
CA ARG A 95 4.44 7.76 3.72
C ARG A 95 4.92 6.91 4.89
N ALA A 96 5.97 7.35 5.58
CA ALA A 96 6.51 6.65 6.75
C ALA A 96 5.48 6.63 7.89
N SER A 97 4.85 7.78 8.18
CA SER A 97 3.79 7.90 9.18
C SER A 97 2.55 7.06 8.83
N GLU A 98 2.15 7.04 7.55
CA GLU A 98 1.06 6.18 7.07
C GLU A 98 1.37 4.69 7.26
N THR A 99 2.61 4.27 6.96
CA THR A 99 3.07 2.90 7.14
C THR A 99 3.07 2.49 8.62
N GLU A 100 3.57 3.36 9.50
CA GLU A 100 3.56 3.16 10.95
C GLU A 100 2.12 3.06 11.48
N THR A 101 1.23 3.93 11.02
CA THR A 101 -0.20 3.89 11.36
C THR A 101 -0.85 2.59 10.87
N ALA A 102 -0.55 2.16 9.65
CA ALA A 102 -1.07 0.91 9.09
C ALA A 102 -0.57 -0.31 9.89
N GLN A 103 0.71 -0.35 10.27
CA GLN A 103 1.28 -1.39 11.12
C GLN A 103 0.64 -1.40 12.52
N SER A 104 0.38 -0.22 13.09
CA SER A 104 -0.31 -0.08 14.37
C SER A 104 -1.74 -0.64 14.31
N ARG A 105 -2.50 -0.29 13.26
CA ARG A 105 -3.85 -0.82 13.01
C ARG A 105 -3.85 -2.32 12.82
N PHE A 106 -2.87 -2.85 12.10
CA PHE A 106 -2.71 -4.30 11.90
C PHE A 106 -2.43 -5.01 13.23
N THR A 107 -1.53 -4.48 14.05
CA THR A 107 -1.20 -5.04 15.36
C THR A 107 -2.43 -5.05 16.28
N TYR A 108 -3.18 -3.94 16.31
CA TYR A 108 -4.44 -3.87 17.05
C TYR A 108 -5.50 -4.86 16.53
N ALA A 109 -5.59 -5.04 15.21
CA ALA A 109 -6.50 -6.03 14.61
C ALA A 109 -6.11 -7.47 15.01
N MET A 110 -4.81 -7.79 15.00
CA MET A 110 -4.31 -9.10 15.42
C MET A 110 -4.56 -9.37 16.92
N GLU A 111 -4.34 -8.38 17.77
CA GLU A 111 -4.66 -8.45 19.20
C GLU A 111 -6.16 -8.69 19.39
N ARG A 112 -7.01 -7.98 18.64
CA ARG A 112 -8.46 -8.20 18.69
C ARG A 112 -8.91 -9.57 18.21
N ILE A 113 -8.28 -10.12 17.18
CA ILE A 113 -8.56 -11.48 16.73
C ILE A 113 -8.17 -12.48 17.82
N SER A 114 -7.02 -12.30 18.48
CA SER A 114 -6.58 -13.15 19.59
C SER A 114 -7.55 -13.09 20.79
N ASP A 115 -8.03 -11.89 21.14
CA ASP A 115 -9.07 -11.71 22.15
C ASP A 115 -10.36 -12.44 21.78
N MET A 116 -10.79 -12.33 20.52
CA MET A 116 -11.99 -13.00 20.01
C MET A 116 -11.83 -14.53 20.04
N GLN A 117 -10.67 -15.07 19.67
CA GLN A 117 -10.38 -16.51 19.76
C GLN A 117 -10.43 -17.00 21.20
N SER A 118 -9.85 -16.23 22.13
CA SER A 118 -9.89 -16.55 23.55
C SER A 118 -11.31 -16.52 24.10
N ALA A 119 -12.10 -15.52 23.70
CA ALA A 119 -13.51 -15.41 24.07
C ALA A 119 -14.35 -16.56 23.48
N LEU A 120 -14.09 -16.96 22.23
CA LEU A 120 -14.76 -18.08 21.58
C LEU A 120 -14.47 -19.40 22.30
N LEU A 121 -13.20 -19.68 22.63
CA LEU A 121 -12.81 -20.86 23.40
C LEU A 121 -13.46 -20.88 24.79
N ALA A 122 -13.50 -19.73 25.47
CA ALA A 122 -14.17 -19.61 26.76
C ALA A 122 -15.69 -19.83 26.65
N SER A 123 -16.31 -19.36 25.56
CA SER A 123 -17.73 -19.57 25.27
C SER A 123 -18.05 -21.05 25.04
N GLU A 124 -17.23 -21.74 24.25
CA GLU A 124 -17.36 -23.18 24.01
C GLU A 124 -17.23 -24.00 25.31
N GLN A 125 -16.24 -23.66 26.14
CA GLN A 125 -16.08 -24.27 27.46
C GLN A 125 -17.33 -24.05 28.34
N ARG A 126 -17.86 -22.82 28.35
CA ARG A 126 -19.08 -22.49 29.10
C ARG A 126 -20.31 -23.23 28.58
N ARG A 127 -20.40 -23.48 27.26
CA ARG A 127 -21.47 -24.30 26.67
C ARG A 127 -21.41 -25.73 27.19
N ILE A 128 -20.21 -26.34 27.24
CA ILE A 128 -20.00 -27.70 27.78
C ILE A 128 -20.40 -27.76 29.26
N GLU A 129 -20.03 -26.74 30.05
CA GLU A 129 -20.41 -26.64 31.46
C GLU A 129 -21.93 -26.52 31.64
N LEU A 130 -22.61 -25.72 30.82
CA LEU A 130 -24.06 -25.58 30.83
C LEU A 130 -24.77 -26.88 30.45
N GLU A 131 -24.29 -27.58 29.43
CA GLU A 131 -24.83 -28.88 29.01
C GLU A 131 -24.75 -29.91 30.14
N THR A 132 -23.58 -29.98 30.80
CA THR A 132 -23.38 -30.82 31.98
C THR A 132 -24.29 -30.40 33.14
N GLY A 133 -24.45 -29.08 33.37
CA GLY A 133 -25.31 -28.53 34.40
C GLY A 133 -26.80 -28.86 34.19
N ILE A 134 -27.30 -28.77 32.96
CA ILE A 134 -28.67 -29.16 32.60
C ILE A 134 -28.91 -30.63 32.93
N GLU A 135 -27.94 -31.48 32.64
CA GLU A 135 -28.04 -32.92 32.90
C GLU A 135 -28.13 -33.24 34.41
N VAL A 136 -27.38 -32.51 35.24
CA VAL A 136 -27.45 -32.60 36.71
C VAL A 136 -28.79 -32.07 37.24
N ILE A 137 -29.29 -30.96 36.70
CA ILE A 137 -30.59 -30.39 37.06
C ILE A 137 -31.70 -31.38 36.72
N GLN A 138 -31.69 -31.97 35.52
CA GLN A 138 -32.68 -32.97 35.11
C GLN A 138 -32.67 -34.22 36.01
N ARG A 139 -31.47 -34.70 36.39
CA ARG A 139 -31.32 -35.80 37.36
C ARG A 139 -31.90 -35.43 38.73
N THR A 140 -31.59 -34.23 39.22
CA THR A 140 -32.07 -33.75 40.51
C THR A 140 -33.58 -33.58 40.51
N LEU A 141 -34.15 -33.04 39.42
CA LEU A 141 -35.59 -32.88 39.25
C LEU A 141 -36.32 -34.23 39.21
N ARG A 142 -35.78 -35.24 38.52
CA ARG A 142 -36.36 -36.60 38.58
C ARG A 142 -36.37 -37.13 40.00
N ARG A 143 -35.24 -37.04 40.72
CA ARG A 143 -35.15 -37.48 42.11
C ARG A 143 -36.18 -36.78 43.00
N THR A 144 -36.32 -35.46 42.90
CA THR A 144 -37.28 -34.72 43.75
C THR A 144 -38.73 -35.03 43.40
N VAL A 145 -39.04 -35.30 42.12
CA VAL A 145 -40.36 -35.78 41.70
C VAL A 145 -40.66 -37.17 42.27
N ASP A 146 -39.69 -38.08 42.22
CA ASP A 146 -39.82 -39.42 42.79
C ASP A 146 -40.02 -39.38 44.31
N GLU A 147 -39.25 -38.54 45.02
CA GLU A 147 -39.39 -38.32 46.47
C GLU A 147 -40.77 -37.74 46.84
N ARG A 148 -41.26 -36.77 46.06
CA ARG A 148 -42.61 -36.20 46.23
C ARG A 148 -43.69 -37.25 46.04
N ASP A 149 -43.57 -38.08 45.01
CA ASP A 149 -44.57 -39.10 44.70
C ASP A 149 -44.57 -40.24 45.75
N ALA A 150 -43.40 -40.60 46.27
CA ALA A 150 -43.26 -41.50 47.41
C ALA A 150 -43.89 -40.93 48.70
N ALA A 151 -43.67 -39.63 48.99
CA ALA A 151 -44.29 -38.97 50.14
C ALA A 151 -45.82 -38.94 50.03
N ARG A 152 -46.37 -38.68 48.83
CA ARG A 152 -47.82 -38.76 48.56
C ARG A 152 -48.36 -40.17 48.74
N ALA A 153 -47.64 -41.19 48.28
CA ALA A 153 -48.03 -42.58 48.47
C ALA A 153 -48.06 -42.96 49.96
N HIS A 154 -47.05 -42.56 50.73
CA HIS A 154 -47.02 -42.74 52.19
C HIS A 154 -48.17 -42.02 52.90
N GLY A 155 -48.49 -40.78 52.52
CA GLY A 155 -49.64 -40.07 53.08
C GLY A 155 -50.97 -40.76 52.77
N ALA A 156 -51.13 -41.28 51.55
CA ALA A 156 -52.32 -42.04 51.15
C ALA A 156 -52.42 -43.41 51.85
N GLU A 157 -51.28 -44.03 52.20
CA GLU A 157 -51.21 -45.24 53.02
C GLU A 157 -51.62 -44.94 54.47
N LEU A 158 -51.03 -43.89 55.07
CA LEU A 158 -51.31 -43.49 56.45
C LEU A 158 -52.79 -43.14 56.64
N ALA A 159 -53.39 -42.44 55.67
CA ALA A 159 -54.82 -42.13 55.65
C ALA A 159 -55.69 -43.39 55.64
N ARG A 160 -55.29 -44.44 54.91
CA ARG A 160 -55.99 -45.75 54.88
C ARG A 160 -55.87 -46.47 56.23
N THR A 161 -54.68 -46.54 56.84
CA THR A 161 -54.50 -47.13 58.17
C THR A 161 -55.28 -46.39 59.26
N LEU A 162 -55.35 -45.05 59.20
CA LEU A 162 -56.17 -44.27 60.13
C LEU A 162 -57.67 -44.54 59.95
N THR A 163 -58.13 -44.83 58.73
CA THR A 163 -59.53 -45.24 58.52
C THR A 163 -59.80 -46.63 59.09
N ASP A 164 -58.84 -47.56 58.97
CA ASP A 164 -58.96 -48.93 59.48
C ASP A 164 -58.82 -49.04 61.02
N GLU A 165 -58.04 -48.17 61.67
CA GLU A 165 -57.82 -48.18 63.14
C GLU A 165 -58.94 -47.51 63.96
N THR A 166 -59.95 -46.88 63.35
CA THR A 166 -61.07 -46.25 64.08
C THR A 166 -62.07 -47.23 64.74
N GLY A 167 -61.73 -48.52 64.81
CA GLY A 167 -62.55 -49.60 65.38
C GLY A 167 -62.46 -49.84 66.90
N THR A 168 -61.71 -49.05 67.69
CA THR A 168 -61.66 -49.22 69.15
C THR A 168 -62.08 -47.97 69.93
N ALA A 169 -63.02 -48.16 70.85
CA ALA A 169 -63.65 -47.14 71.68
C ALA A 169 -62.62 -46.30 72.46
N ARG A 170 -62.40 -45.07 71.99
CA ARG A 170 -61.76 -43.97 72.73
C ARG A 170 -62.85 -43.02 73.21
N THR A 171 -62.63 -42.40 74.36
CA THR A 171 -63.65 -41.52 74.98
C THR A 171 -63.85 -40.28 74.11
N GLY A 172 -65.08 -39.74 74.05
CA GLY A 172 -65.42 -38.63 73.15
C GLY A 172 -64.60 -37.34 73.36
N ALA A 173 -63.93 -37.21 74.51
CA ALA A 173 -63.00 -36.11 74.80
C ALA A 173 -61.64 -36.28 74.09
N GLU A 174 -61.12 -37.52 73.99
CA GLU A 174 -59.84 -37.82 73.33
C GLU A 174 -59.97 -37.73 71.81
N GLN A 175 -61.10 -38.17 71.23
CA GLN A 175 -61.38 -38.00 69.80
C GLN A 175 -61.50 -36.54 69.38
N ALA A 176 -62.13 -35.70 70.20
CA ALA A 176 -62.23 -34.27 69.93
C ALA A 176 -60.86 -33.59 69.97
N GLN A 177 -59.97 -34.03 70.86
CA GLN A 177 -58.62 -33.49 71.00
C GLN A 177 -57.68 -33.95 69.87
N ASP A 178 -57.73 -35.22 69.46
CA ASP A 178 -56.98 -35.74 68.30
C ASP A 178 -57.42 -35.10 66.99
N VAL A 179 -58.73 -34.91 66.78
CA VAL A 179 -59.25 -34.21 65.59
C VAL A 179 -58.79 -32.75 65.58
N ALA A 180 -58.78 -32.08 66.74
CA ALA A 180 -58.28 -30.71 66.85
C ALA A 180 -56.78 -30.63 66.55
N GLN A 181 -55.96 -31.55 67.08
CA GLN A 181 -54.51 -31.60 66.80
C GLN A 181 -54.21 -31.92 65.34
N THR A 182 -54.97 -32.84 64.74
CA THR A 182 -54.81 -33.21 63.33
C THR A 182 -55.20 -32.05 62.41
N LEU A 183 -56.28 -31.34 62.74
CA LEU A 183 -56.72 -30.16 62.00
C LEU A 183 -55.68 -29.02 62.08
N ASP A 184 -55.09 -28.81 63.26
CA ASP A 184 -54.04 -27.81 63.48
C ASP A 184 -52.75 -28.15 62.71
N PHE A 185 -52.35 -29.42 62.72
CA PHE A 185 -51.23 -29.90 61.90
C PHE A 185 -51.50 -29.74 60.40
N LEU A 186 -52.71 -30.08 59.93
CA LEU A 186 -53.09 -29.92 58.53
C LEU A 186 -53.16 -28.45 58.12
N MET A 187 -53.64 -27.55 58.97
CA MET A 187 -53.64 -26.11 58.72
C MET A 187 -52.21 -25.56 58.64
N SER A 188 -51.31 -25.96 59.54
CA SER A 188 -49.90 -25.54 59.52
C SER A 188 -49.14 -26.10 58.30
N ALA A 189 -49.38 -27.37 57.96
CA ALA A 189 -48.81 -28.00 56.76
C ALA A 189 -49.34 -27.35 55.47
N LEU A 190 -50.63 -26.99 55.43
CA LEU A 190 -51.22 -26.29 54.29
C LEU A 190 -50.65 -24.88 54.14
N ASP A 191 -50.51 -24.12 55.24
CA ASP A 191 -49.93 -22.77 55.23
C ASP A 191 -48.47 -22.75 54.77
N THR A 192 -47.69 -23.75 55.22
CA THR A 192 -46.31 -23.97 54.78
C THR A 192 -46.28 -24.33 53.29
N ALA A 193 -47.12 -25.26 52.84
CA ALA A 193 -47.18 -25.66 51.44
C ALA A 193 -47.64 -24.52 50.51
N THR A 194 -48.57 -23.67 50.94
CA THR A 194 -48.98 -22.48 50.18
C THR A 194 -47.85 -21.47 50.10
N SER A 195 -47.14 -21.23 51.21
CA SER A 195 -45.99 -20.31 51.24
C SER A 195 -44.84 -20.80 50.36
N GLU A 196 -44.53 -22.10 50.40
CA GLU A 196 -43.52 -22.71 49.51
C GLU A 196 -43.92 -22.63 48.05
N ARG A 197 -45.19 -22.90 47.71
CA ARG A 197 -45.72 -22.78 46.35
C ARG A 197 -45.61 -21.36 45.83
N ASP A 198 -45.98 -20.37 46.63
CA ASP A 198 -45.98 -18.97 46.22
C ASP A 198 -44.53 -18.45 46.06
N ASN A 199 -43.62 -18.86 46.95
CA ASN A 199 -42.18 -18.61 46.79
C ASN A 199 -41.61 -19.28 45.53
N ALA A 200 -41.99 -20.53 45.25
CA ALA A 200 -41.59 -21.24 44.04
C ALA A 200 -42.15 -20.58 42.77
N ALA A 201 -43.38 -20.07 42.83
CA ALA A 201 -44.00 -19.34 41.72
C ALA A 201 -43.26 -18.02 41.42
N LEU A 202 -42.89 -17.28 42.47
CA LEU A 202 -42.07 -16.05 42.33
C LEU A 202 -40.68 -16.35 41.77
N ALA A 203 -40.00 -17.38 42.27
CA ALA A 203 -38.69 -17.79 41.76
C ALA A 203 -38.77 -18.23 40.28
N ALA A 204 -39.83 -18.96 39.90
CA ALA A 204 -40.05 -19.38 38.52
C ALA A 204 -40.39 -18.22 37.57
N ASP A 205 -41.07 -17.17 38.06
CA ASP A 205 -41.28 -15.94 37.29
C ASP A 205 -39.97 -15.17 37.09
N ASP A 206 -39.17 -15.04 38.14
CA ASP A 206 -37.86 -14.35 38.06
C ASP A 206 -36.90 -15.07 37.11
N ALA A 207 -36.81 -16.41 37.21
CA ALA A 207 -36.01 -17.22 36.30
C ALA A 207 -36.46 -17.08 34.84
N ARG A 208 -37.77 -16.96 34.57
CA ARG A 208 -38.31 -16.71 33.22
C ARG A 208 -37.90 -15.33 32.70
N ARG A 209 -38.02 -14.28 33.52
CA ARG A 209 -37.57 -12.93 33.16
C ARG A 209 -36.07 -12.87 32.85
N GLN A 210 -35.25 -13.58 33.62
CA GLN A 210 -33.81 -13.69 33.36
C GLN A 210 -33.51 -14.44 32.06
N ALA A 211 -34.23 -15.54 31.78
CA ALA A 211 -34.07 -16.30 30.54
C ALA A 211 -34.45 -15.45 29.32
N ASP A 212 -35.54 -14.68 29.39
CA ASP A 212 -35.95 -13.76 28.31
C ASP A 212 -34.91 -12.66 28.07
N HIS A 213 -34.36 -12.08 29.15
CA HIS A 213 -33.29 -11.09 29.07
C HIS A 213 -32.03 -11.66 28.40
N LEU A 214 -31.59 -12.85 28.84
CA LEU A 214 -30.42 -13.51 28.27
C LEU A 214 -30.64 -13.87 26.79
N ALA A 215 -31.84 -14.34 26.44
CA ALA A 215 -32.19 -14.64 25.06
C ALA A 215 -32.13 -13.39 24.17
N LEU A 216 -32.56 -12.24 24.68
CA LEU A 216 -32.41 -10.96 23.98
C LEU A 216 -30.93 -10.57 23.82
N GLU A 217 -30.13 -10.71 24.88
CA GLU A 217 -28.70 -10.40 24.85
C GLU A 217 -27.95 -11.26 23.83
N VAL A 218 -28.22 -12.56 23.78
CA VAL A 218 -27.66 -13.47 22.78
C VAL A 218 -28.01 -13.04 21.36
N ARG A 219 -29.27 -12.66 21.10
CA ARG A 219 -29.67 -12.14 19.77
C ARG A 219 -28.94 -10.85 19.41
N LEU A 220 -28.81 -9.91 20.35
CA LEU A 220 -28.10 -8.65 20.12
C LEU A 220 -26.61 -8.90 19.81
N ILE A 221 -25.99 -9.87 20.48
CA ILE A 221 -24.61 -10.28 20.21
C ILE A 221 -24.51 -10.91 18.81
N GLN A 222 -25.42 -11.81 18.44
CA GLN A 222 -25.46 -12.43 17.11
C GLN A 222 -25.64 -11.39 16.00
N ASP A 223 -26.56 -10.44 16.16
CA ASP A 223 -26.78 -9.33 15.22
C ASP A 223 -25.51 -8.47 15.07
N ARG A 224 -24.84 -8.18 16.18
CA ARG A 224 -23.60 -7.40 16.19
C ARG A 224 -22.47 -8.16 15.48
N ASN A 225 -22.25 -9.43 15.81
CA ASN A 225 -21.24 -10.28 15.16
C ASN A 225 -21.52 -10.38 13.65
N THR A 226 -22.80 -10.55 13.28
CA THR A 226 -23.22 -10.59 11.88
C THR A 226 -22.73 -9.38 11.10
N ARG A 227 -22.97 -8.17 11.64
CA ARG A 227 -22.52 -6.91 11.04
C ARG A 227 -21.01 -6.76 11.02
N ILE A 228 -20.31 -7.10 12.11
CA ILE A 228 -18.85 -6.99 12.19
C ILE A 228 -18.19 -7.83 11.11
N PHE A 229 -18.55 -9.11 11.03
CA PHE A 229 -17.98 -9.99 10.02
C PHE A 229 -18.36 -9.58 8.61
N ALA A 230 -19.57 -9.05 8.37
CA ALA A 230 -19.95 -8.57 7.04
C ALA A 230 -19.06 -7.39 6.60
N GLN A 231 -18.79 -6.45 7.52
CA GLN A 231 -17.86 -5.35 7.28
C GLN A 231 -16.42 -5.84 7.05
N LEU A 232 -15.97 -6.87 7.77
CA LEU A 232 -14.64 -7.45 7.59
C LEU A 232 -14.52 -8.18 6.25
N GLU A 233 -15.52 -8.98 5.88
CA GLU A 233 -15.60 -9.67 4.59
C GLU A 233 -15.55 -8.65 3.43
N GLU A 234 -16.37 -7.60 3.50
CA GLU A 234 -16.37 -6.50 2.51
C GLU A 234 -15.03 -5.75 2.47
N ALA A 235 -14.43 -5.43 3.63
CA ALA A 235 -13.14 -4.74 3.69
C ALA A 235 -11.99 -5.59 3.10
N ILE A 236 -12.00 -6.90 3.34
CA ILE A 236 -11.04 -7.82 2.75
C ILE A 236 -11.24 -7.87 1.24
N GLU A 237 -12.46 -8.04 0.76
CA GLU A 237 -12.77 -8.08 -0.68
C GLU A 237 -12.34 -6.78 -1.39
N MET A 238 -12.66 -5.62 -0.81
CA MET A 238 -12.21 -4.32 -1.31
C MET A 238 -10.69 -4.18 -1.36
N SER A 239 -9.95 -4.87 -0.48
CA SER A 239 -8.49 -4.86 -0.43
C SER A 239 -7.86 -5.88 -1.39
N VAL A 240 -8.48 -7.04 -1.58
CA VAL A 240 -8.00 -8.13 -2.46
C VAL A 240 -8.24 -7.82 -3.94
N SER A 241 -9.46 -7.37 -4.29
CA SER A 241 -9.86 -7.16 -5.69
C SER A 241 -8.91 -6.26 -6.50
N PRO A 242 -8.39 -5.14 -5.95
CA PRO A 242 -7.39 -4.34 -6.66
C PRO A 242 -6.07 -5.10 -6.86
N LEU A 243 -5.61 -5.86 -5.86
CA LEU A 243 -4.38 -6.65 -5.95
C LEU A 243 -4.48 -7.72 -7.04
N GLU A 244 -5.60 -8.46 -7.10
CA GLU A 244 -5.88 -9.45 -8.15
C GLU A 244 -5.81 -8.81 -9.55
N ARG A 245 -6.37 -7.60 -9.70
CA ARG A 245 -6.33 -6.82 -10.94
C ARG A 245 -4.90 -6.47 -11.38
N ILE A 246 -3.94 -6.28 -10.46
CA ILE A 246 -2.54 -6.05 -10.85
C ILE A 246 -1.99 -7.26 -11.64
N PHE A 247 -2.18 -8.46 -11.11
CA PHE A 247 -1.60 -9.67 -11.71
C PHE A 247 -2.28 -10.04 -13.02
N THR A 248 -3.61 -9.97 -13.08
CA THR A 248 -4.38 -10.25 -14.30
C THR A 248 -4.05 -9.26 -15.42
N ASN A 249 -3.93 -7.96 -15.11
CA ASN A 249 -3.51 -6.94 -16.09
C ASN A 249 -2.06 -7.10 -16.54
N ALA A 250 -1.19 -7.68 -15.70
CA ALA A 250 0.17 -8.05 -16.09
C ALA A 250 0.24 -9.33 -16.95
N GLY A 251 -0.89 -10.01 -17.17
CA GLY A 251 -0.97 -11.28 -17.90
C GLY A 251 -0.46 -12.47 -17.10
N LEU A 252 -0.43 -12.36 -15.77
CA LEU A 252 0.07 -13.40 -14.87
C LEU A 252 -1.10 -14.18 -14.28
N SER A 253 -0.95 -15.51 -14.15
CA SER A 253 -1.95 -16.34 -13.47
C SER A 253 -1.80 -16.22 -11.96
N VAL A 254 -2.83 -15.69 -11.31
CA VAL A 254 -2.90 -15.49 -9.86
C VAL A 254 -2.66 -16.79 -9.10
N ASP A 255 -3.36 -17.86 -9.47
CA ASP A 255 -3.23 -19.17 -8.81
C ASP A 255 -1.80 -19.73 -8.83
N THR A 256 -1.07 -19.58 -9.93
CA THR A 256 0.30 -20.08 -10.02
C THR A 256 1.23 -19.27 -9.12
N ILE A 257 1.03 -17.95 -9.08
CA ILE A 257 1.81 -17.06 -8.22
C ILE A 257 1.55 -17.40 -6.76
N LEU A 258 0.28 -17.43 -6.33
CA LEU A 258 -0.08 -17.68 -4.93
C LEU A 258 0.38 -19.08 -4.48
N ARG A 259 0.27 -20.11 -5.34
CA ARG A 259 0.79 -21.45 -5.02
C ARG A 259 2.30 -21.48 -4.83
N GLN A 260 3.06 -20.80 -5.68
CA GLN A 260 4.52 -20.74 -5.58
C GLN A 260 4.98 -19.88 -4.39
N VAL A 261 4.26 -18.81 -4.05
CA VAL A 261 4.52 -18.05 -2.82
C VAL A 261 4.21 -18.92 -1.60
N ARG A 262 3.03 -19.55 -1.57
CA ARG A 262 2.59 -20.41 -0.45
C ARG A 262 3.57 -21.56 -0.19
N SER A 263 4.11 -22.21 -1.22
CA SER A 263 5.10 -23.28 -1.03
C SER A 263 6.41 -22.81 -0.39
N GLY A 264 6.80 -21.55 -0.62
CA GLY A 264 7.96 -20.93 0.02
C GLY A 264 7.66 -20.28 1.38
N TYR A 265 6.38 -20.05 1.70
CA TYR A 265 5.93 -19.30 2.89
C TYR A 265 5.37 -20.18 4.02
N GLN A 266 5.37 -21.51 3.86
CA GLN A 266 4.76 -22.45 4.80
C GLN A 266 5.29 -22.38 6.25
N SER A 267 6.41 -21.69 6.51
CA SER A 267 6.98 -21.56 7.86
C SER A 267 6.32 -20.49 8.75
N GLN A 268 5.46 -19.61 8.22
CA GLN A 268 4.85 -18.50 8.99
C GLN A 268 3.32 -18.60 9.19
N SER A 269 2.61 -19.48 8.47
CA SER A 269 1.14 -19.60 8.56
C SER A 269 0.63 -20.49 9.72
N ALA A 270 1.48 -20.84 10.69
CA ALA A 270 1.03 -21.60 11.88
C ALA A 270 0.06 -20.81 12.78
N ALA A 271 0.01 -19.48 12.63
CA ALA A 271 -0.84 -18.59 13.43
C ALA A 271 -2.28 -18.42 12.89
N LEU A 272 -2.57 -18.90 11.67
CA LEU A 272 -3.88 -18.76 11.02
C LEU A 272 -4.53 -20.13 10.78
N GLN A 273 -4.34 -21.07 11.71
CA GLN A 273 -5.02 -22.36 11.59
C GLN A 273 -6.54 -22.16 11.68
N PRO A 274 -7.31 -22.89 10.86
CA PRO A 274 -8.75 -22.81 10.90
C PRO A 274 -9.24 -23.19 12.30
N ILE A 275 -10.17 -22.40 12.82
CA ILE A 275 -10.90 -22.69 14.05
C ILE A 275 -11.61 -24.02 13.83
N SER A 276 -11.42 -24.96 14.75
CA SER A 276 -11.95 -26.31 14.65
C SER A 276 -13.48 -26.26 14.56
N MET A 277 -14.03 -26.84 13.50
CA MET A 277 -15.48 -26.85 13.26
C MET A 277 -16.14 -27.81 14.23
N SER A 278 -17.20 -27.35 14.91
CA SER A 278 -17.96 -28.17 15.86
C SER A 278 -18.44 -29.45 15.18
N THR A 279 -18.12 -30.60 15.78
CA THR A 279 -18.47 -31.93 15.26
C THR A 279 -19.91 -32.34 15.57
N SER A 280 -20.74 -31.43 16.08
CA SER A 280 -22.13 -31.70 16.52
C SER A 280 -23.14 -31.94 15.38
N GLY A 281 -22.67 -32.19 14.14
CA GLY A 281 -23.48 -32.82 13.09
C GLY A 281 -24.26 -31.90 12.15
N SER A 282 -24.28 -30.58 12.37
CA SER A 282 -24.86 -29.61 11.42
C SER A 282 -23.82 -28.58 11.00
N TYR A 283 -23.36 -28.66 9.74
CA TYR A 283 -22.59 -27.58 9.12
C TYR A 283 -23.54 -26.41 8.83
N ASP A 284 -23.44 -25.36 9.63
CA ASP A 284 -24.06 -24.07 9.32
C ASP A 284 -23.01 -23.17 8.63
N PRO A 285 -23.14 -22.89 7.32
CA PRO A 285 -22.22 -22.03 6.60
C PRO A 285 -22.22 -20.57 7.08
N ASP A 286 -23.24 -20.16 7.85
CA ASP A 286 -23.37 -18.83 8.42
C ASP A 286 -23.01 -18.77 9.92
N SER A 287 -22.53 -19.88 10.48
CA SER A 287 -21.97 -19.91 11.84
C SER A 287 -20.81 -18.93 12.00
N ASP A 288 -20.70 -18.33 13.19
CA ASP A 288 -19.61 -17.40 13.51
C ASP A 288 -18.23 -18.05 13.29
N GLU A 289 -18.10 -19.36 13.50
CA GLU A 289 -16.87 -20.14 13.22
C GLU A 289 -16.55 -20.21 11.72
N ALA A 290 -17.54 -20.53 10.88
CA ALA A 290 -17.35 -20.59 9.43
C ALA A 290 -16.97 -19.21 8.88
N ARG A 291 -17.60 -18.15 9.37
CA ARG A 291 -17.33 -16.76 8.97
C ARG A 291 -15.97 -16.28 9.45
N ALA A 292 -15.59 -16.59 10.68
CA ALA A 292 -14.25 -16.33 11.18
C ALA A 292 -13.18 -17.04 10.33
N ASN A 293 -13.41 -18.29 9.94
CA ASN A 293 -12.52 -19.02 9.05
C ASN A 293 -12.41 -18.38 7.65
N ARG A 294 -13.50 -17.84 7.08
CA ARG A 294 -13.46 -17.07 5.83
C ARG A 294 -12.61 -15.81 5.96
N VAL A 295 -12.80 -15.04 7.04
CA VAL A 295 -11.99 -13.84 7.33
C VAL A 295 -10.51 -14.21 7.47
N LEU A 296 -10.17 -15.25 8.24
CA LEU A 296 -8.79 -15.72 8.39
C LEU A 296 -8.17 -16.14 7.05
N ALA A 297 -8.92 -16.86 6.21
CA ALA A 297 -8.47 -17.25 4.88
C ALA A 297 -8.22 -16.02 3.98
N GLY A 298 -9.12 -15.03 4.02
CA GLY A 298 -8.97 -13.79 3.28
C GLY A 298 -7.77 -12.95 3.74
N LEU A 299 -7.46 -12.95 5.04
CA LEU A 299 -6.25 -12.31 5.58
C LEU A 299 -4.96 -13.01 5.17
N ASP A 300 -4.92 -14.36 5.17
CA ASP A 300 -3.79 -15.12 4.64
C ASP A 300 -3.59 -14.80 3.15
N GLU A 301 -4.67 -14.77 2.38
CA GLU A 301 -4.64 -14.44 0.96
C GLU A 301 -4.10 -13.03 0.70
N LEU A 302 -4.57 -12.02 1.45
CA LEU A 302 -4.03 -10.65 1.40
C LEU A 302 -2.52 -10.62 1.64
N ASN A 303 -2.05 -11.36 2.65
CA ASN A 303 -0.62 -11.43 2.93
C ASN A 303 0.15 -12.11 1.77
N LEU A 304 -0.41 -13.16 1.16
CA LEU A 304 0.20 -13.79 -0.02
C LEU A 304 0.28 -12.82 -1.21
N TYR A 305 -0.77 -12.04 -1.47
CA TYR A 305 -0.74 -11.00 -2.51
C TYR A 305 0.30 -9.92 -2.23
N ARG A 306 0.44 -9.48 -0.98
CA ARG A 306 1.49 -8.53 -0.58
C ARG A 306 2.88 -9.10 -0.88
N VAL A 307 3.15 -10.32 -0.45
CA VAL A 307 4.44 -10.97 -0.72
C VAL A 307 4.68 -11.18 -2.23
N ALA A 308 3.63 -11.54 -2.98
CA ALA A 308 3.70 -11.69 -4.43
C ALA A 308 4.02 -10.37 -5.14
N THR A 309 3.38 -9.26 -4.75
CA THR A 309 3.64 -7.93 -5.35
C THR A 309 5.05 -7.42 -5.08
N GLU A 310 5.65 -7.77 -3.93
CA GLU A 310 7.07 -7.44 -3.63
C GLU A 310 8.05 -8.23 -4.51
N ARG A 311 7.69 -9.46 -4.90
CA ARG A 311 8.51 -10.39 -5.71
C ARG A 311 8.37 -10.22 -7.22
N LEU A 312 7.54 -9.30 -7.68
CA LEU A 312 7.32 -9.03 -9.09
C LEU A 312 7.78 -7.62 -9.51
N PRO A 313 8.28 -7.43 -10.75
CA PRO A 313 8.91 -6.18 -11.20
C PRO A 313 7.89 -5.11 -11.60
N PHE A 314 7.03 -4.75 -10.66
CA PHE A 314 5.99 -3.72 -10.84
C PHE A 314 6.52 -2.28 -10.66
N ALA A 315 7.69 -2.11 -10.06
CA ALA A 315 8.27 -0.79 -9.87
C ALA A 315 8.91 -0.23 -11.16
N ARG A 316 8.96 1.10 -11.26
CA ARG A 316 9.75 1.76 -12.30
C ARG A 316 11.23 1.71 -11.93
N PRO A 317 12.14 1.41 -12.89
CA PRO A 317 13.57 1.28 -12.61
C PRO A 317 14.30 2.61 -12.39
N VAL A 318 13.62 3.74 -12.65
CA VAL A 318 14.17 5.09 -12.52
C VAL A 318 13.04 6.10 -12.24
N SER A 319 13.29 7.03 -11.33
CA SER A 319 12.39 8.14 -11.01
C SER A 319 12.72 9.38 -11.84
N GLY A 320 11.70 10.18 -12.20
CA GLY A 320 11.89 11.45 -12.92
C GLY A 320 12.38 11.33 -14.38
N ALA A 321 12.49 10.12 -14.94
CA ALA A 321 12.91 9.91 -16.33
C ALA A 321 11.73 9.94 -17.31
N ARG A 322 11.99 10.45 -18.52
CA ARG A 322 11.01 10.46 -19.63
C ARG A 322 11.14 9.18 -20.44
N GLN A 323 10.01 8.53 -20.76
CA GLN A 323 10.01 7.43 -21.73
C GLN A 323 10.32 7.99 -23.11
N THR A 324 11.40 7.55 -23.74
CA THR A 324 11.80 7.98 -25.09
C THR A 324 11.47 6.95 -26.16
N SER A 325 11.34 5.67 -25.77
CA SER A 325 10.89 4.64 -26.70
C SER A 325 10.08 3.53 -26.04
N SER A 326 9.12 3.00 -26.79
CA SER A 326 8.22 1.92 -26.39
C SER A 326 8.73 0.56 -26.86
N PHE A 327 8.25 -0.50 -26.22
CA PHE A 327 8.41 -1.88 -26.68
C PHE A 327 7.68 -2.12 -28.01
N GLY A 328 8.21 -3.00 -28.86
CA GLY A 328 7.56 -3.40 -30.12
C GLY A 328 8.38 -3.10 -31.38
N VAL A 329 7.77 -3.33 -32.54
CA VAL A 329 8.38 -3.08 -33.85
C VAL A 329 8.50 -1.57 -34.07
N ARG A 330 9.71 -1.10 -34.36
CA ARG A 330 9.99 0.30 -34.67
C ARG A 330 11.07 0.45 -35.73
N ARG A 331 11.20 1.65 -36.28
CA ARG A 331 12.32 2.02 -37.16
C ARG A 331 13.61 2.12 -36.33
N ASP A 332 14.63 1.34 -36.67
CA ASP A 332 15.94 1.34 -36.00
C ASP A 332 16.60 2.72 -36.17
N PRO A 333 16.95 3.41 -35.06
CA PRO A 333 17.46 4.78 -35.13
C PRO A 333 18.80 4.95 -35.85
N ARG A 334 19.59 3.88 -36.01
CA ARG A 334 20.91 3.93 -36.67
C ARG A 334 20.84 3.53 -38.14
N THR A 335 19.98 2.58 -38.49
CA THR A 335 19.95 1.94 -39.82
C THR A 335 18.70 2.26 -40.62
N GLY A 336 17.66 2.79 -39.97
CA GLY A 336 16.39 3.12 -40.62
C GLY A 336 15.51 1.91 -40.99
N ALA A 337 15.97 0.69 -40.73
CA ALA A 337 15.25 -0.56 -40.99
C ALA A 337 14.23 -0.89 -39.88
N SER A 338 13.23 -1.72 -40.16
CA SER A 338 12.31 -2.21 -39.12
C SER A 338 13.04 -3.16 -38.17
N ARG A 339 12.94 -2.92 -36.86
CA ARG A 339 13.57 -3.72 -35.80
C ARG A 339 12.64 -3.87 -34.61
N GLN A 340 12.58 -5.07 -34.06
CA GLN A 340 11.93 -5.33 -32.78
C GLN A 340 12.72 -4.70 -31.62
N HIS A 341 12.05 -3.86 -30.85
CA HIS A 341 12.55 -3.35 -29.58
C HIS A 341 12.07 -4.25 -28.42
N ASN A 342 13.02 -4.87 -27.73
CA ASN A 342 12.74 -5.87 -26.69
C ASN A 342 12.49 -5.27 -25.30
N GLY A 343 12.47 -3.94 -25.18
CA GLY A 343 12.35 -3.25 -23.89
C GLY A 343 11.68 -1.89 -24.01
N VAL A 344 11.95 -1.03 -23.03
CA VAL A 344 11.56 0.39 -23.01
C VAL A 344 12.77 1.24 -22.71
N ASP A 345 12.81 2.42 -23.32
CA ASP A 345 13.93 3.35 -23.16
C ASP A 345 13.51 4.55 -22.30
N TRP A 346 14.27 4.82 -21.25
CA TRP A 346 14.06 5.94 -20.31
C TRP A 346 15.25 6.89 -20.37
N ALA A 347 15.03 8.16 -20.69
CA ALA A 347 16.09 9.16 -20.73
C ALA A 347 16.05 10.10 -19.51
N ALA A 348 17.23 10.34 -18.96
CA ALA A 348 17.53 11.30 -17.90
C ALA A 348 19.01 11.70 -18.01
N ALA A 349 19.51 12.48 -17.05
CA ALA A 349 20.91 12.86 -16.99
C ALA A 349 21.83 11.64 -16.82
N GLN A 350 23.08 11.74 -17.27
CA GLN A 350 24.06 10.69 -17.07
C GLN A 350 24.30 10.50 -15.56
N GLY A 351 24.39 9.25 -15.12
CA GLY A 351 24.58 8.91 -13.72
C GLY A 351 23.30 8.90 -12.88
N THR A 352 22.12 9.24 -13.44
CA THR A 352 20.83 9.07 -12.76
C THR A 352 20.73 7.66 -12.17
N THR A 353 20.35 7.57 -10.89
CA THR A 353 20.27 6.31 -10.15
C THR A 353 19.26 5.37 -10.80
N ILE A 354 19.71 4.13 -11.04
CA ILE A 354 18.86 3.04 -11.51
C ILE A 354 18.70 2.05 -10.36
N THR A 355 17.46 1.65 -10.12
CA THR A 355 17.08 0.76 -9.01
C THR A 355 16.52 -0.57 -9.50
N ALA A 356 16.68 -1.61 -8.68
CA ALA A 356 16.05 -2.89 -8.91
C ALA A 356 14.53 -2.76 -8.82
N THR A 357 13.80 -3.35 -9.76
CA THR A 357 12.34 -3.22 -9.85
C THR A 357 11.60 -4.25 -9.01
N SER A 358 12.30 -5.27 -8.53
CA SER A 358 11.83 -6.29 -7.58
C SER A 358 13.01 -6.93 -6.85
N ALA A 359 12.72 -7.69 -5.79
CA ALA A 359 13.71 -8.51 -5.11
C ALA A 359 14.19 -9.66 -6.02
N GLY A 360 15.47 -10.01 -5.92
CA GLY A 360 16.05 -11.07 -6.76
C GLY A 360 17.54 -11.29 -6.54
N ARG A 361 18.15 -12.08 -7.41
CA ARG A 361 19.60 -12.33 -7.44
C ARG A 361 20.18 -11.82 -8.75
N VAL A 362 21.28 -11.10 -8.69
CA VAL A 362 22.00 -10.62 -9.87
C VAL A 362 22.58 -11.82 -10.61
N LYS A 363 22.03 -12.14 -11.78
CA LYS A 363 22.48 -13.22 -12.66
C LYS A 363 23.71 -12.82 -13.47
N PHE A 364 23.79 -11.54 -13.85
CA PHE A 364 24.93 -11.00 -14.59
C PHE A 364 25.15 -9.52 -14.25
N ALA A 365 26.42 -9.13 -14.11
CA ALA A 365 26.83 -7.75 -13.95
C ALA A 365 28.14 -7.54 -14.72
N GLY A 366 28.09 -6.91 -15.90
CA GLY A 366 29.27 -6.75 -16.74
C GLY A 366 28.96 -6.13 -18.09
N ARG A 367 29.92 -6.19 -19.02
CA ARG A 367 29.77 -5.64 -20.37
C ARG A 367 29.35 -6.74 -21.35
N GLN A 368 28.26 -6.55 -22.09
CA GLN A 368 27.71 -7.53 -23.01
C GLN A 368 27.32 -6.90 -24.36
N GLY A 369 28.22 -7.01 -25.34
CA GLY A 369 27.96 -6.66 -26.75
C GLY A 369 27.22 -5.33 -26.95
N GLY A 370 26.08 -5.40 -27.66
CA GLY A 370 25.24 -4.24 -27.96
C GLY A 370 24.59 -3.58 -26.74
N TYR A 371 24.40 -4.29 -25.63
CA TYR A 371 23.83 -3.74 -24.40
C TYR A 371 24.80 -2.82 -23.64
N GLY A 372 26.11 -2.88 -23.94
CA GLY A 372 27.10 -2.16 -23.16
C GLY A 372 27.20 -2.73 -21.76
N ASN A 373 27.31 -1.87 -20.75
CA ASN A 373 27.24 -2.32 -19.36
C ASN A 373 25.80 -2.72 -19.03
N LEU A 374 25.65 -3.95 -18.55
CA LEU A 374 24.39 -4.64 -18.35
C LEU A 374 24.36 -5.25 -16.95
N VAL A 375 23.23 -5.07 -16.29
CA VAL A 375 22.84 -5.86 -15.11
C VAL A 375 21.64 -6.70 -15.50
N ILE A 376 21.67 -7.99 -15.19
CA ILE A 376 20.53 -8.91 -15.30
C ILE A 376 20.21 -9.39 -13.90
N ILE A 377 18.96 -9.20 -13.46
CA ILE A 377 18.46 -9.71 -12.19
C ILE A 377 17.46 -10.83 -12.48
N GLU A 378 17.69 -11.98 -11.88
CA GLU A 378 16.77 -13.11 -11.86
C GLU A 378 15.85 -12.96 -10.64
N HIS A 379 14.55 -13.06 -10.91
CA HIS A 379 13.47 -12.95 -9.93
C HIS A 379 12.74 -14.30 -9.82
N ASP A 380 11.78 -14.36 -8.91
CA ASP A 380 10.86 -15.49 -8.83
C ASP A 380 10.03 -15.62 -10.13
N PHE A 381 9.31 -16.74 -10.27
CA PHE A 381 8.42 -17.01 -11.41
C PHE A 381 9.10 -17.03 -12.79
N GLY A 382 10.42 -17.25 -12.85
CA GLY A 382 11.17 -17.32 -14.11
C GLY A 382 11.28 -15.97 -14.84
N ILE A 383 11.16 -14.88 -14.08
CA ILE A 383 11.24 -13.51 -14.58
C ILE A 383 12.68 -13.01 -14.48
N GLU A 384 13.14 -12.34 -15.53
CA GLU A 384 14.40 -11.63 -15.55
C GLU A 384 14.17 -10.17 -15.92
N THR A 385 14.94 -9.27 -15.30
CA THR A 385 14.98 -7.86 -15.67
C THR A 385 16.37 -7.48 -16.17
N TYR A 386 16.41 -6.71 -17.25
CA TYR A 386 17.65 -6.29 -17.91
C TYR A 386 17.78 -4.78 -17.79
N TYR A 387 18.96 -4.31 -17.39
CA TYR A 387 19.29 -2.90 -17.23
C TYR A 387 20.56 -2.58 -18.03
N ALA A 388 20.37 -2.03 -19.22
CA ALA A 388 21.45 -1.84 -20.19
C ALA A 388 21.89 -0.38 -20.34
N HIS A 389 22.97 -0.20 -21.11
CA HIS A 389 23.62 1.08 -21.41
C HIS A 389 24.16 1.82 -20.18
N LEU A 390 24.38 1.12 -19.06
CA LEU A 390 24.79 1.74 -17.80
C LEU A 390 26.14 2.48 -17.93
N HIS A 391 26.27 3.61 -17.25
CA HIS A 391 27.57 4.27 -17.09
C HIS A 391 28.41 3.56 -16.02
N ARG A 392 27.76 3.14 -14.92
CA ARG A 392 28.36 2.47 -13.78
C ARG A 392 27.47 1.32 -13.33
N ILE A 393 28.10 0.21 -12.97
CA ILE A 393 27.47 -0.94 -12.31
C ILE A 393 27.82 -0.84 -10.82
N ASN A 394 26.82 -0.99 -9.95
CA ASN A 394 26.97 -0.88 -8.48
C ASN A 394 26.79 -2.22 -7.76
N VAL A 395 26.56 -3.31 -8.51
CA VAL A 395 26.29 -4.65 -7.98
C VAL A 395 27.18 -5.70 -8.66
N SER A 396 27.31 -6.86 -8.03
CA SER A 396 28.12 -7.98 -8.54
C SER A 396 27.25 -9.22 -8.82
N THR A 397 27.70 -10.07 -9.74
CA THR A 397 27.05 -11.36 -10.00
C THR A 397 26.93 -12.18 -8.70
N GLY A 398 25.75 -12.76 -8.49
CA GLY A 398 25.40 -13.50 -7.28
C GLY A 398 24.86 -12.64 -6.14
N GLN A 399 24.97 -11.31 -6.19
CA GLN A 399 24.44 -10.44 -5.14
C GLN A 399 22.90 -10.54 -5.04
N ARG A 400 22.37 -10.62 -3.82
CA ARG A 400 20.92 -10.45 -3.57
C ARG A 400 20.60 -8.96 -3.50
N VAL A 401 19.50 -8.57 -4.14
CA VAL A 401 19.00 -7.20 -4.16
C VAL A 401 17.52 -7.19 -3.82
N SER A 402 17.08 -6.14 -3.15
CA SER A 402 15.70 -5.84 -2.82
C SER A 402 15.13 -4.83 -3.81
N ARG A 403 13.80 -4.75 -3.90
CA ARG A 403 13.12 -3.71 -4.66
C ARG A 403 13.61 -2.32 -4.17
N GLY A 404 14.01 -1.47 -5.11
CA GLY A 404 14.50 -0.12 -4.82
C GLY A 404 16.01 -0.02 -4.59
N ASP A 405 16.73 -1.13 -4.47
CA ASP A 405 18.19 -1.11 -4.30
C ASP A 405 18.87 -0.46 -5.51
N LYS A 406 19.88 0.37 -5.25
CA LYS A 406 20.69 1.00 -6.31
C LYS A 406 21.58 -0.04 -6.99
N ILE A 407 21.35 -0.25 -8.28
CA ILE A 407 22.09 -1.25 -9.08
C ILE A 407 23.05 -0.62 -10.10
N GLY A 408 22.88 0.65 -10.42
CA GLY A 408 23.75 1.34 -11.35
C GLY A 408 23.42 2.81 -11.56
N GLY A 409 24.14 3.41 -12.52
CA GLY A 409 23.88 4.77 -12.99
C GLY A 409 23.65 4.80 -14.50
N MET A 410 22.67 5.59 -14.93
CA MET A 410 22.30 5.74 -16.34
C MET A 410 23.48 6.18 -17.20
N GLY A 411 23.57 5.67 -18.43
CA GLY A 411 24.67 5.98 -19.33
C GLY A 411 24.31 5.87 -20.80
N THR A 412 25.34 5.63 -21.61
CA THR A 412 25.24 5.50 -23.07
C THR A 412 26.24 4.47 -23.61
N THR A 413 26.53 3.42 -22.82
CA THR A 413 27.52 2.40 -23.22
C THR A 413 26.95 1.42 -24.24
N GLY A 414 27.79 0.83 -25.09
CA GLY A 414 27.34 -0.13 -26.11
C GLY A 414 26.66 0.53 -27.31
N ARG A 415 25.63 -0.11 -27.87
CA ARG A 415 24.86 0.41 -29.01
C ARG A 415 23.78 1.37 -28.53
N SER A 416 24.17 2.61 -28.23
CA SER A 416 23.30 3.69 -27.80
C SER A 416 23.37 4.91 -28.74
N THR A 417 22.31 5.71 -28.83
CA THR A 417 22.27 7.00 -29.55
C THR A 417 22.27 8.22 -28.63
N GLY A 418 22.21 8.03 -27.31
CA GLY A 418 22.17 9.10 -26.31
C GLY A 418 22.05 8.54 -24.90
N VAL A 419 22.10 9.38 -23.87
CA VAL A 419 21.99 8.90 -22.48
C VAL A 419 20.58 8.39 -22.21
N HIS A 420 20.46 7.09 -21.94
CA HIS A 420 19.21 6.43 -21.55
C HIS A 420 19.46 5.10 -20.85
N LEU A 421 18.45 4.64 -20.12
CA LEU A 421 18.32 3.26 -19.65
C LEU A 421 17.48 2.49 -20.67
N HIS A 422 18.01 1.38 -21.17
CA HIS A 422 17.21 0.37 -21.85
C HIS A 422 16.83 -0.73 -20.84
N TYR A 423 15.52 -0.88 -20.60
CA TYR A 423 14.95 -1.79 -19.61
C TYR A 423 14.11 -2.87 -20.29
N GLU A 424 14.39 -4.14 -20.00
CA GLU A 424 13.58 -5.27 -20.48
C GLU A 424 13.03 -6.09 -19.31
N ILE A 425 11.86 -6.70 -19.53
CA ILE A 425 11.33 -7.78 -18.70
C ILE A 425 11.25 -9.02 -19.59
N ARG A 426 11.78 -10.15 -19.11
CA ARG A 426 11.70 -11.43 -19.81
C ARG A 426 11.06 -12.49 -18.94
N VAL A 427 10.24 -13.35 -19.53
CA VAL A 427 9.66 -14.53 -18.88
C VAL A 427 10.09 -15.75 -19.66
N GLY A 428 10.79 -16.69 -19.02
CA GLY A 428 11.33 -17.87 -19.71
C GLY A 428 12.21 -17.52 -20.91
N GLY A 429 12.94 -16.39 -20.83
CA GLY A 429 13.80 -15.87 -21.90
C GLY A 429 13.08 -15.06 -22.99
N THR A 430 11.74 -15.02 -23.01
CA THR A 430 10.97 -14.26 -23.99
C THR A 430 10.75 -12.81 -23.52
N PRO A 431 11.13 -11.79 -24.31
CA PRO A 431 10.88 -10.39 -23.97
C PRO A 431 9.39 -10.05 -23.97
N LEU A 432 8.93 -9.43 -22.89
CA LEU A 432 7.58 -8.89 -22.74
C LEU A 432 7.61 -7.37 -22.63
N ASN A 433 6.49 -6.72 -22.92
CA ASN A 433 6.37 -5.28 -22.80
C ASN A 433 6.48 -4.85 -21.32
N PRO A 434 7.54 -4.14 -20.90
CA PRO A 434 7.70 -3.77 -19.50
C PRO A 434 6.61 -2.83 -18.96
N MET A 435 5.93 -2.09 -19.85
CA MET A 435 4.86 -1.18 -19.45
C MET A 435 3.60 -1.91 -18.95
N THR A 436 3.37 -3.18 -19.33
CA THR A 436 2.21 -3.92 -18.80
C THR A 436 2.35 -4.15 -17.30
N TYR A 437 3.56 -4.51 -16.85
CA TYR A 437 3.90 -4.68 -15.44
C TYR A 437 3.88 -3.36 -14.68
N ILE A 438 4.54 -2.33 -15.21
CA ILE A 438 4.63 -1.02 -14.55
C ILE A 438 3.25 -0.37 -14.38
N ARG A 439 2.40 -0.40 -15.43
CA ARG A 439 1.07 0.23 -15.37
C ARG A 439 0.08 -0.57 -14.52
N ALA A 440 0.21 -1.89 -14.48
CA ALA A 440 -0.66 -2.73 -13.67
C ALA A 440 -0.64 -2.31 -12.19
N ALA A 441 0.53 -1.96 -11.65
CA ALA A 441 0.63 -1.49 -10.27
C ALA A 441 0.27 0.00 -10.09
N GLN A 442 0.49 0.85 -11.10
CA GLN A 442 0.13 2.28 -11.00
C GLN A 442 -1.38 2.53 -10.92
N ASN A 443 -2.20 1.60 -11.42
CA ASN A 443 -3.65 1.75 -11.46
C ASN A 443 -4.36 1.21 -10.21
N VAL A 444 -3.60 0.78 -9.21
CA VAL A 444 -4.11 0.08 -8.02
C VAL A 444 -3.69 0.74 -6.70
N PHE A 445 -2.64 1.56 -6.71
CA PHE A 445 -2.13 2.30 -5.54
C PHE A 445 -2.29 3.81 -5.67
#